data_AF-A0A953P071-F1
#
_entry.id   AF-A0A953P071-F1
#
_cell.length_a   1.000
_cell.length_b   1.000
_cell.length_c   1.000
_cell.angle_alpha   90.00
_cell.angle_beta   90.00
_cell.angle_gamma   90.00
#
_symmetry.space_group_name_H-M   'P 1'
#
loop_
_entity.id
_entity.type
_entity.pdbx_description
1 polymer ?
#
loop_
_entity_poly.entity_id
_entity_poly.type
_entity_poly.pdbx_seq_one_letter_code
_entity_poly.pdbx_strand_id
1 'polypeptide(L)'
;MRRKSWALVTAASALLAGVVIFLGARPARAEGRWGANYFPNVTLITQDGKPVKFYDDLLKGKIVVIDLIYTHCVDSCPLETARLAQVQQM
;
A
#
# COMPACT_ATOMS: atom_id res chain seq x y z
N MET A 1 56.40 -6.69 6.01
CA MET A 1 55.49 -5.93 5.12
C MET A 1 54.18 -6.66 4.78
N ARG A 2 54.15 -7.98 4.51
CA ARG A 2 52.94 -8.76 4.15
C ARG A 2 51.74 -8.73 5.14
N ARG A 3 51.97 -8.54 6.44
CA ARG A 3 50.92 -8.55 7.49
C ARG A 3 49.99 -7.32 7.45
N LYS A 4 50.52 -6.13 7.11
CA LYS A 4 49.70 -4.90 6.99
C LYS A 4 48.81 -4.93 5.75
N SER A 5 49.26 -5.60 4.68
CA SER A 5 48.52 -5.75 3.43
C SER A 5 47.24 -6.59 3.59
N TRP A 6 47.24 -7.62 4.44
CA TRP A 6 46.07 -8.48 4.67
C TRP A 6 44.99 -7.82 5.54
N ALA A 7 45.39 -6.96 6.49
CA ALA A 7 44.45 -6.21 7.33
C ALA A 7 43.65 -5.17 6.52
N LEU A 8 44.27 -4.55 5.51
CA LEU A 8 43.60 -3.58 4.64
C LEU A 8 42.63 -4.25 3.66
N VAL A 9 42.99 -5.43 3.13
CA VAL A 9 42.14 -6.19 2.21
C VAL A 9 40.89 -6.72 2.91
N THR A 10 41.01 -7.19 4.15
CA THR A 10 39.85 -7.69 4.94
C THR A 10 38.89 -6.57 5.33
N ALA A 11 39.40 -5.41 5.76
CA ALA A 11 38.58 -4.25 6.08
C ALA A 11 37.82 -3.70 4.86
N ALA A 12 38.49 -3.60 3.70
CA ALA A 12 37.86 -3.15 2.46
C ALA A 12 36.77 -4.12 1.98
N SER A 13 36.98 -5.44 2.13
CA SER A 13 36.00 -6.46 1.76
C SER A 13 34.75 -6.42 2.66
N ALA A 14 34.93 -6.18 3.95
CA ALA A 14 33.81 -6.05 4.89
C ALA A 14 32.95 -4.79 4.61
N LEU A 15 33.60 -3.67 4.27
CA LEU A 15 32.91 -2.44 3.86
C LEU A 15 32.11 -2.62 2.57
N LEU A 16 32.71 -3.27 1.57
CA LEU A 16 32.02 -3.60 0.31
C LEU A 16 30.81 -4.51 0.55
N ALA A 17 30.94 -5.53 1.39
CA ALA A 17 29.83 -6.42 1.73
C ALA A 17 28.68 -5.65 2.44
N GLY A 18 29.01 -4.76 3.39
CA GLY A 18 28.01 -3.94 4.09
C GLY A 18 27.24 -3.00 3.15
N VAL A 19 27.93 -2.38 2.19
CA VAL A 19 27.31 -1.49 1.18
C VAL A 19 26.39 -2.27 0.24
N VAL A 20 26.78 -3.48 -0.19
CA VAL A 20 25.95 -4.33 -1.05
C VAL A 20 24.66 -4.75 -0.35
N ILE A 21 24.71 -5.06 0.95
CA ILE A 21 23.52 -5.41 1.74
C ILE A 21 22.58 -4.20 1.87
N PHE A 22 23.13 -3.01 2.14
CA PHE A 22 22.33 -1.78 2.26
C PHE A 22 21.66 -1.37 0.94
N LEU A 23 22.33 -1.50 -0.20
CA LEU A 23 21.76 -1.20 -1.52
C LEU A 23 20.84 -2.30 -2.07
N GLY A 24 21.01 -3.55 -1.61
CA GLY A 24 20.20 -4.68 -2.05
C GLY A 24 18.84 -4.81 -1.35
N ALA A 25 18.66 -4.13 -0.21
CA ALA A 25 17.41 -4.12 0.54
C ALA A 25 16.33 -3.34 -0.22
N ARG A 26 15.66 -4.00 -1.17
CA ARG A 26 14.43 -3.48 -1.75
C ARG A 26 13.32 -3.60 -0.70
N PRO A 27 12.62 -2.51 -0.36
CA PRO A 27 11.44 -2.64 0.47
C PRO A 27 10.48 -3.58 -0.25
N ALA A 28 10.01 -4.60 0.46
CA ALA A 28 8.95 -5.46 -0.04
C ALA A 28 7.72 -4.58 -0.24
N ARG A 29 7.51 -4.12 -1.47
CA ARG A 29 6.28 -3.43 -1.84
C ARG A 29 5.22 -4.52 -1.79
N ALA A 30 4.31 -4.42 -0.83
CA ALA A 30 3.08 -5.20 -0.84
C ALA A 30 2.29 -4.75 -2.08
N GLU A 31 2.62 -5.32 -3.24
CA GLU A 31 1.74 -5.25 -4.38
C GLU A 31 0.48 -5.99 -3.95
N GLY A 32 -0.66 -5.27 -3.99
CA GLY A 32 -1.95 -5.87 -3.69
C GLY A 32 -2.11 -7.14 -4.51
N ARG A 33 -2.83 -8.12 -3.95
CA ARG A 33 -3.08 -9.42 -4.58
C ARG A 33 -3.63 -9.32 -6.02
N TRP A 34 -4.13 -8.14 -6.38
CA TRP A 34 -4.71 -7.78 -7.67
C TRP A 34 -3.86 -6.69 -8.35
N GLY A 35 -3.53 -6.88 -9.63
CA GLY A 35 -2.76 -5.92 -10.42
C GLY A 35 -3.52 -4.61 -10.70
N ALA A 36 -2.83 -3.58 -11.19
CA ALA A 36 -3.37 -2.23 -11.38
C ALA A 36 -4.63 -2.16 -12.28
N ASN A 37 -4.80 -3.14 -13.18
CA ASN A 37 -5.94 -3.20 -14.10
C ASN A 37 -7.15 -3.99 -13.56
N TYR A 38 -7.07 -4.50 -12.33
CA TYR A 38 -8.18 -5.27 -11.74
C TYR A 38 -9.37 -4.39 -11.38
N PHE A 39 -9.12 -3.20 -10.83
CA PHE A 39 -10.16 -2.23 -10.52
C PHE A 39 -10.31 -1.21 -11.64
N PRO A 40 -11.54 -0.81 -12.00
CA PRO A 40 -11.76 0.22 -13.01
C PRO A 40 -11.28 1.58 -12.49
N ASN A 41 -10.52 2.35 -13.27
CA ASN A 41 -10.08 3.68 -12.85
C ASN A 41 -11.01 4.80 -13.35
N VAL A 42 -12.31 4.62 -13.13
CA VAL A 42 -13.37 5.56 -13.55
C VAL A 42 -13.41 6.80 -12.64
N THR A 43 -13.94 7.91 -13.16
CA THR A 43 -14.19 9.11 -12.36
C THR A 43 -15.48 8.95 -11.57
N LEU A 44 -15.42 9.15 -10.26
CA LEU A 44 -16.57 9.22 -9.35
C LEU A 44 -16.68 10.63 -8.76
N ILE A 45 -17.84 10.96 -8.20
CA ILE A 45 -18.10 12.22 -7.50
C ILE A 45 -18.29 11.92 -6.02
N THR A 46 -17.56 12.62 -5.14
CA THR A 46 -17.74 12.50 -3.69
C THR A 46 -19.02 13.21 -3.22
N GLN A 47 -19.41 12.98 -1.97
CA GLN A 47 -20.50 13.70 -1.30
C GLN A 47 -20.34 15.23 -1.29
N ASP A 48 -19.11 15.73 -1.43
CA ASP A 48 -18.78 17.16 -1.47
C ASP A 48 -18.72 17.72 -2.91
N GLY A 49 -19.11 16.92 -3.91
CA GLY A 49 -19.08 17.31 -5.33
C GLY A 49 -17.70 17.24 -5.99
N LYS A 50 -16.69 16.68 -5.32
CA LYS A 50 -15.33 16.60 -5.86
C LYS A 50 -15.18 15.40 -6.81
N PRO A 51 -14.62 15.57 -8.02
CA PRO A 51 -14.27 14.44 -8.87
C PRO A 51 -13.01 13.72 -8.37
N VAL A 52 -13.04 12.38 -8.36
CA VAL A 52 -11.93 11.51 -7.94
C VAL A 52 -11.81 10.30 -8.87
N LYS A 53 -10.59 9.78 -9.05
CA LYS A 53 -10.29 8.54 -9.78
C LYS A 53 -10.37 7.34 -8.84
N PHE A 54 -11.26 6.38 -9.13
CA PHE A 54 -11.57 5.28 -8.21
C PHE A 54 -10.33 4.52 -7.74
N TYR A 55 -9.42 4.14 -8.64
CA TYR A 55 -8.25 3.36 -8.24
C TYR A 55 -7.12 4.25 -7.69
N ASP A 56 -6.71 5.26 -8.47
CA ASP A 56 -5.52 6.05 -8.15
C ASP A 56 -5.69 6.89 -6.87
N ASP A 57 -6.87 7.45 -6.64
CA ASP A 57 -7.11 8.33 -5.50
C ASP A 57 -7.60 7.55 -4.25
N LEU A 58 -8.42 6.51 -4.44
CA LEU A 58 -9.13 5.84 -3.33
C LEU A 58 -8.56 4.47 -2.92
N LEU A 59 -7.98 3.69 -3.84
CA LEU A 59 -7.58 2.30 -3.54
C LEU A 59 -6.06 2.09 -3.47
N LYS A 60 -5.31 2.75 -4.34
CA LYS A 60 -3.89 2.45 -4.56
C LYS A 60 -3.06 2.64 -3.28
N GLY A 61 -2.45 1.55 -2.82
CA GLY A 61 -1.57 1.54 -1.64
C GLY A 61 -2.29 1.71 -0.30
N LYS A 62 -3.63 1.56 -0.28
CA LYS A 62 -4.44 1.65 0.95
C LYS A 62 -5.07 0.29 1.25
N ILE A 63 -5.29 0.01 2.54
CA ILE A 63 -6.21 -1.04 2.97
C ILE A 63 -7.60 -0.42 2.96
N VAL A 64 -8.52 -0.98 2.17
CA VAL A 64 -9.84 -0.37 1.93
C VAL A 64 -10.93 -1.41 2.15
N VAL A 65 -11.98 -0.99 2.85
CA VAL A 65 -13.27 -1.68 2.93
C VAL A 65 -14.26 -0.89 2.10
N ILE A 66 -15.04 -1.56 1.25
CA ILE A 66 -16.02 -0.93 0.36
C ILE A 66 -17.40 -1.41 0.79
N ASP A 67 -18.27 -0.47 1.16
CA ASP A 67 -19.70 -0.70 1.35
C ASP A 67 -20.49 -0.05 0.21
N LEU A 68 -21.49 -0.77 -0.27
CA LEU A 68 -22.32 -0.37 -1.40
C LEU A 68 -23.73 -0.12 -0.88
N ILE A 69 -24.13 1.15 -0.89
CA ILE A 69 -25.39 1.60 -0.31
C ILE A 69 -26.35 1.99 -1.43
N TYR A 70 -27.59 1.51 -1.31
CA TYR A 70 -28.70 2.03 -2.08
C TYR A 70 -29.66 2.76 -1.14
N THR A 71 -29.85 4.07 -1.36
CA THR A 71 -30.60 4.96 -0.46
C THR A 71 -32.09 4.65 -0.37
N HIS A 72 -32.64 3.85 -1.28
CA HIS A 72 -34.05 3.42 -1.24
C HIS A 72 -34.22 1.97 -0.77
N CYS A 73 -33.13 1.31 -0.36
CA CYS A 73 -33.18 0.02 0.31
C CYS A 73 -33.57 0.22 1.77
N VAL A 74 -34.75 -0.25 2.17
CA VAL A 74 -35.30 -0.01 3.52
C VAL A 74 -34.86 -1.05 4.56
N ASP A 75 -34.31 -2.18 4.12
CA ASP A 75 -34.06 -3.34 4.99
C ASP A 75 -32.56 -3.55 5.29
N SER A 76 -31.88 -4.39 4.51
CA SER A 76 -30.54 -4.88 4.83
C SER A 76 -29.45 -3.80 4.71
N CYS A 77 -29.55 -2.94 3.71
CA CYS A 77 -28.53 -1.93 3.42
C CYS A 77 -28.26 -0.96 4.58
N PRO A 78 -29.27 -0.35 5.23
CA PRO A 78 -29.01 0.53 6.37
C PRO A 78 -28.37 -0.19 7.57
N LEU A 79 -28.64 -1.48 7.77
CA LEU A 79 -28.01 -2.26 8.83
C LEU A 79 -26.52 -2.51 8.57
N GLU A 80 -26.16 -2.85 7.33
CA GLU A 80 -24.74 -3.06 6.97
C GLU A 80 -23.93 -1.76 7.06
N THR A 81 -24.47 -0.65 6.56
CA THR A 81 -23.85 0.67 6.69
C THR A 81 -23.67 1.07 8.16
N ALA A 82 -24.66 0.80 9.01
CA ALA A 82 -24.57 1.10 10.45
C ALA A 82 -23.44 0.31 11.12
N ARG A 83 -23.23 -0.96 10.74
CA ARG A 83 -22.12 -1.78 11.23
C ARG A 83 -20.77 -1.26 10.72
N LEU A 84 -20.69 -0.88 9.45
CA LEU A 84 -19.45 -0.32 8.91
C LEU A 84 -19.06 0.98 9.64
N ALA A 85 -20.03 1.84 9.93
CA ALA A 85 -19.79 3.07 10.68
C ALA A 85 -19.21 2.81 12.09
N GLN A 86 -19.60 1.71 12.73
CA GLN A 86 -19.01 1.28 14.01
C GLN A 86 -17.57 0.82 13.84
N VAL A 87 -17.27 0.03 12.80
CA VAL A 87 -15.89 -0.43 12.50
C VAL A 87 -14.96 0.75 12.24
N GLN A 88 -15.45 1.82 11.60
CA GLN A 88 -14.65 3.02 11.34
C GLN A 88 -14.24 3.77 12.62
N GLN A 89 -14.96 3.59 13.73
CA GLN A 89 -14.65 4.24 15.01
C GLN A 89 -13.70 3.42 15.90
N MET A 90 -13.40 2.19 15.51
CA MET A 90 -12.45 1.31 16.21
C MET A 90 -11.02 1.64 15.80
#